data_AF-A0AAD5PV82-F1
#
_entry.id   AF-A0AAD5PV82-F1
#
_cell.length_a   1.000
_cell.length_b   1.000
_cell.length_c   1.000
_cell.angle_alpha   90.00
_cell.angle_beta   90.00
_cell.angle_gamma   90.00
#
_symmetry.space_group_name_H-M   'P 1'
#
loop_
_entity.id
_entity.type
_entity.pdbx_description
1 polymer ?
#
loop_
_entity_poly.entity_id
_entity_poly.type
_entity_poly.pdbx_seq_one_letter_code
_entity_poly.pdbx_strand_id
1 'polypeptide(L)'
;MERFIGPLPEFHREIYRLSEAIKIEIVRLHRNEFGTPYRIAKLLNKSRWSVNHWRNRYEEERELQCKVNANGRLSFTTENEDFLLTCSAVVNNFDNSLAIAGNAGLAHLSQNSISRRLTKSGMHSRVVAIKDFLTEEHHAARLHFARRYVHYPIEFWRWVIFTDEKSWSSSAHGQLRVRRQKKTKIQSRKHLFHKKKRQNNSECLGRHVLVALDWPTKGADMNPIENIWGYLVCKLTKARTDKGMPYHARDANNANLLFELVRTEWGKLINNEVYLKSLIESMAQRLQKVIDAEGGRRKILIEKREKNFYV
;
A
#
# COMPACT_ATOMS: atom_id res chain seq x y z
N MET A 1 3.85 11.09 -7.58
CA MET A 1 3.95 10.15 -8.72
C MET A 1 3.32 8.83 -8.29
N GLU A 2 2.02 8.71 -8.52
CA GLU A 2 1.27 7.49 -8.28
C GLU A 2 1.79 6.40 -9.22
N ARG A 3 2.19 5.25 -8.66
CA ARG A 3 2.53 4.08 -9.48
C ARG A 3 1.23 3.48 -9.98
N PHE A 4 0.89 3.81 -11.21
CA PHE A 4 -0.18 3.16 -11.95
C PHE A 4 0.18 1.69 -12.12
N ILE A 5 -0.44 0.81 -11.34
CA ILE A 5 -0.38 -0.64 -11.55
C ILE A 5 -1.52 -0.96 -12.52
N GLY A 6 -1.29 -0.60 -13.78
CA GLY A 6 -2.09 -1.02 -14.91
C GLY A 6 -1.17 -1.54 -16.01
N PRO A 7 -1.72 -2.16 -17.07
CA PRO A 7 -0.92 -2.46 -18.25
C PRO A 7 -0.18 -1.19 -18.69
N LEU A 8 1.09 -1.33 -19.10
CA LEU A 8 1.91 -0.26 -19.68
C LEU A 8 1.03 0.60 -20.61
N PRO A 9 1.17 1.94 -20.65
CA PRO A 9 0.27 2.83 -21.39
C PRO A 9 -0.03 2.30 -22.79
N GLU A 10 0.98 1.81 -23.49
CA GLU A 10 0.96 1.16 -24.82
C GLU A 10 -0.07 0.02 -24.97
N PHE A 11 -0.48 -0.62 -23.88
CA PHE A 11 -1.40 -1.76 -23.82
C PHE A 11 -2.74 -1.42 -23.16
N HIS A 12 -3.03 -0.13 -22.90
CA HIS A 12 -4.35 0.28 -22.45
C HIS A 12 -5.38 -0.01 -23.55
N ARG A 13 -6.51 -0.66 -23.20
CA ARG A 13 -7.64 -0.86 -24.13
C ARG A 13 -8.15 0.45 -24.76
N GLU A 14 -7.88 1.58 -24.10
CA GLU A 14 -8.22 2.92 -24.55
C GLU A 14 -7.28 3.47 -25.63
N ILE A 15 -6.04 2.99 -25.75
CA ILE A 15 -5.13 3.37 -26.85
C ILE A 15 -5.62 2.80 -28.19
N TYR A 16 -6.25 1.63 -28.15
CA TYR A 16 -6.85 0.99 -29.33
C TYR A 16 -8.26 1.48 -29.65
N ARG A 17 -8.92 2.17 -28.70
CA ARG A 17 -10.22 2.79 -28.94
C ARG A 17 -10.00 4.18 -29.53
N LEU A 18 -10.70 4.47 -30.62
CA LEU A 18 -10.73 5.81 -31.18
C LEU A 18 -11.31 6.77 -30.14
N SER A 19 -10.58 7.86 -29.85
CA SER A 19 -11.09 8.92 -28.98
C SER A 19 -12.32 9.56 -29.60
N GLU A 20 -13.21 10.08 -28.75
CA GLU A 20 -14.48 10.67 -29.20
C GLU A 20 -14.25 11.82 -30.21
N ALA A 21 -13.21 12.63 -29.98
CA ALA A 21 -12.80 13.68 -30.90
C ALA A 21 -12.45 13.16 -32.30
N ILE A 22 -11.75 12.03 -32.41
CA ILE A 22 -11.40 11.43 -33.71
C ILE A 22 -12.65 10.86 -34.39
N LYS A 23 -13.61 10.30 -33.64
CA LYS A 23 -14.88 9.81 -34.21
C LYS A 23 -15.71 10.96 -34.78
N ILE A 24 -15.82 12.07 -34.05
CA ILE A 24 -16.50 13.29 -34.51
C ILE A 24 -15.83 13.82 -35.78
N GLU A 25 -14.49 13.83 -35.81
CA GLU A 25 -13.74 14.30 -36.97
C GLU A 25 -13.95 13.42 -38.21
N ILE A 26 -14.01 12.09 -38.03
CA ILE A 26 -14.35 11.15 -39.12
C ILE A 26 -15.73 11.49 -39.71
N VAL A 27 -16.72 11.73 -38.85
CA VAL A 27 -18.09 12.07 -39.28
C VAL A 27 -18.13 13.43 -39.98
N ARG A 28 -17.41 14.42 -39.45
CA ARG A 28 -17.32 15.76 -40.01
C ARG A 28 -16.72 15.75 -41.41
N LEU A 29 -15.60 15.05 -41.59
CA LEU A 29 -14.92 14.91 -42.88
C LEU A 29 -15.75 14.12 -43.90
N HIS A 30 -16.53 13.14 -43.43
CA HIS A 30 -17.48 12.42 -44.28
C HIS A 30 -18.63 13.33 -44.74
N ARG A 31 -19.26 14.07 -43.83
CA ARG A 31 -20.37 15.00 -44.15
C ARG A 31 -19.97 16.12 -45.11
N ASN A 32 -18.72 16.55 -45.05
CA ASN A 32 -18.19 17.61 -45.93
C ASN A 32 -17.67 17.08 -47.28
N GLU A 33 -17.97 15.83 -47.64
CA GLU A 33 -17.55 15.17 -48.89
C GLU A 33 -16.04 15.23 -49.17
N PHE A 34 -15.22 15.32 -48.11
CA PHE A 34 -13.77 15.56 -48.22
C PHE A 34 -13.00 14.42 -48.93
N GLY A 35 -13.67 13.29 -49.18
CA GLY A 35 -13.21 12.26 -50.08
C GLY A 35 -13.54 10.85 -49.60
N THR A 36 -12.95 9.85 -50.27
CA THR A 36 -13.18 8.45 -49.92
C THR A 36 -12.68 8.12 -48.50
N PRO A 37 -13.23 7.10 -47.83
CA PRO A 37 -12.79 6.69 -46.49
C PRO A 37 -11.29 6.40 -46.37
N TYR A 38 -10.64 6.06 -47.49
CA TYR A 38 -9.19 5.91 -47.58
C TYR A 38 -8.43 7.22 -47.36
N ARG A 39 -8.90 8.33 -47.93
CA ARG A 39 -8.28 9.66 -47.73
C ARG A 39 -8.44 10.14 -46.30
N ILE A 40 -9.63 9.93 -45.71
CA ILE A 40 -9.92 10.26 -44.30
C ILE A 40 -9.01 9.45 -43.36
N ALA A 41 -8.85 8.14 -43.63
CA ALA A 41 -7.96 7.27 -42.87
C ALA A 41 -6.49 7.71 -42.93
N LYS A 42 -6.02 8.14 -44.12
CA LYS A 42 -4.65 8.64 -44.31
C LYS A 42 -4.42 9.98 -43.60
N LEU A 43 -5.40 10.88 -43.61
CA LEU A 43 -5.33 12.18 -42.93
C LEU A 43 -5.27 12.04 -41.41
N LEU A 44 -6.08 11.14 -40.84
CA LEU A 44 -6.18 10.93 -39.39
C LEU A 44 -5.16 9.91 -38.85
N ASN A 45 -4.34 9.33 -39.73
CA ASN A 45 -3.41 8.23 -39.43
C ASN A 45 -4.10 7.06 -38.68
N LYS A 46 -5.24 6.60 -39.22
CA LYS A 46 -6.04 5.49 -38.67
C LYS A 46 -6.29 4.42 -39.71
N SER A 47 -6.68 3.23 -39.27
CA SER A 47 -7.01 2.15 -40.20
C SER A 47 -8.27 2.47 -40.99
N ARG A 48 -8.26 2.15 -42.28
CA ARG A 48 -9.42 2.30 -43.18
C ARG A 48 -10.65 1.55 -42.64
N TRP A 49 -10.44 0.39 -42.04
CA TRP A 49 -11.51 -0.42 -41.45
C TRP A 49 -12.23 0.33 -40.32
N SER A 50 -11.48 0.95 -39.41
CA SER A 50 -12.09 1.70 -38.31
C SER A 50 -12.83 2.95 -38.78
N VAL A 51 -12.31 3.66 -39.78
CA VAL A 51 -13.00 4.81 -40.41
C VAL A 51 -14.31 4.36 -41.05
N ASN A 52 -14.29 3.28 -41.84
CA ASN A 52 -15.50 2.71 -42.45
C ASN A 52 -16.51 2.23 -41.40
N HIS A 53 -16.04 1.57 -40.34
CA HIS A 53 -16.91 1.05 -39.28
C HIS A 53 -17.67 2.17 -38.57
N TRP A 54 -16.99 3.26 -38.18
CA TRP A 54 -17.63 4.40 -37.52
C TRP A 54 -18.49 5.23 -38.48
N ARG A 55 -18.07 5.35 -39.74
CA ARG A 55 -18.88 5.98 -40.80
C ARG A 55 -20.22 5.26 -40.98
N ASN A 56 -20.18 3.95 -41.24
CA ASN A 56 -21.40 3.16 -41.46
C ASN A 56 -22.29 3.18 -40.21
N ARG A 57 -21.70 3.04 -39.01
CA ARG A 57 -22.44 3.15 -37.76
C ARG A 57 -23.14 4.51 -37.60
N TYR A 58 -22.49 5.60 -37.97
CA TYR A 58 -23.09 6.94 -37.92
C TYR A 58 -24.19 7.14 -38.97
N GLU A 59 -24.06 6.50 -40.14
CA GLU A 59 -25.09 6.51 -41.16
C GLU A 59 -26.35 5.76 -40.73
N GLU A 60 -26.17 4.61 -40.08
CA GLU A 60 -27.25 3.73 -39.60
C GLU A 60 -27.95 4.27 -38.34
N GLU A 61 -27.20 4.72 -37.34
CA GLU A 61 -27.73 4.95 -35.98
C GLU A 61 -27.65 6.43 -35.54
N ARG A 62 -26.94 7.28 -36.28
CA ARG A 62 -26.63 8.69 -35.91
C ARG A 62 -25.93 8.88 -34.54
N GLU A 63 -25.41 7.80 -33.94
CA GLU A 63 -24.72 7.83 -32.65
C GLU A 63 -23.22 7.46 -32.76
N LEU A 64 -22.39 8.08 -31.90
CA LEU A 64 -20.94 7.84 -31.83
C LEU A 64 -20.49 7.10 -30.56
N GLN A 65 -21.45 6.72 -29.71
CA GLN A 65 -21.18 5.99 -28.48
C GLN A 65 -20.80 4.54 -28.77
N CYS A 66 -19.93 3.99 -27.91
CA CYS A 66 -19.62 2.57 -27.97
C CYS A 66 -20.82 1.76 -27.45
N LYS A 67 -21.41 0.90 -28.30
CA LYS A 67 -22.41 -0.06 -27.83
C LYS A 67 -21.78 -0.97 -26.77
N VAL A 68 -22.34 -0.98 -25.57
CA VAL A 68 -22.10 -2.04 -24.58
C VAL A 68 -22.96 -3.22 -25.03
N ASN A 69 -22.41 -4.44 -25.07
CA ASN A 69 -23.19 -5.60 -25.50
C ASN A 69 -24.40 -5.79 -24.56
N ALA A 70 -25.60 -5.40 -25.01
CA ALA A 70 -26.84 -5.60 -24.28
C ALA A 70 -27.11 -7.10 -24.01
N ASN A 71 -26.59 -7.96 -24.89
CA ASN A 71 -26.70 -9.42 -24.81
C ASN A 71 -25.49 -10.06 -24.09
N GLY A 72 -24.76 -9.29 -23.28
CA GLY A 72 -23.71 -9.83 -22.42
C GLY A 72 -24.29 -10.86 -21.44
N ARG A 73 -23.46 -11.82 -21.00
CA ARG A 73 -23.87 -12.83 -20.03
C ARG A 73 -24.46 -12.14 -18.79
N LEU A 74 -25.74 -12.40 -18.54
CA LEU A 74 -26.42 -11.87 -17.38
C LEU A 74 -25.72 -12.32 -16.09
N SER A 75 -25.66 -11.37 -15.18
CA SER A 75 -25.34 -11.54 -13.78
C SER A 75 -26.14 -12.71 -13.20
N PHE A 76 -25.47 -13.75 -12.66
CA PHE A 76 -26.17 -14.85 -11.98
C PHE A 76 -26.86 -14.38 -10.68
N THR A 77 -26.33 -13.33 -10.05
CA THR A 77 -26.87 -12.76 -8.82
C THR A 77 -27.79 -11.56 -9.10
N THR A 78 -28.74 -11.35 -8.21
CA THR A 78 -29.62 -10.17 -8.20
C THR A 78 -28.96 -8.99 -7.48
N GLU A 79 -29.50 -7.78 -7.68
CA GLU A 79 -29.03 -6.58 -6.98
C GLU A 79 -29.23 -6.70 -5.45
N ASN A 80 -30.33 -7.30 -5.01
CA ASN A 80 -30.60 -7.55 -3.60
C ASN A 80 -29.57 -8.52 -2.98
N GLU A 81 -29.16 -9.55 -3.72
CA GLU A 81 -28.11 -10.49 -3.27
C GLU A 81 -26.74 -9.82 -3.18
N ASP A 82 -26.40 -8.97 -4.16
CA ASP A 82 -25.18 -8.17 -4.14
C ASP A 82 -25.20 -7.18 -2.94
N PHE A 83 -26.36 -6.63 -2.59
CA PHE A 83 -26.57 -5.78 -1.42
C PHE A 83 -26.40 -6.58 -0.11
N LEU A 84 -26.98 -7.76 0.01
CA LEU A 84 -26.84 -8.62 1.20
C LEU A 84 -25.40 -9.10 1.43
N LEU A 85 -24.67 -9.43 0.35
CA LEU A 85 -23.22 -9.69 0.43
C LEU A 85 -22.47 -8.47 0.96
N THR A 86 -22.88 -7.28 0.51
CA THR A 86 -22.26 -6.03 0.93
C THR A 86 -22.48 -5.75 2.42
N CYS A 87 -23.72 -5.87 2.89
CA CYS A 87 -24.05 -5.72 4.30
C CYS A 87 -23.31 -6.74 5.18
N SER A 88 -23.27 -8.01 4.77
CA SER A 88 -22.60 -9.07 5.54
C SER A 88 -21.10 -8.81 5.69
N ALA A 89 -20.45 -8.33 4.63
CA ALA A 89 -19.04 -7.98 4.68
C ALA A 89 -18.77 -6.77 5.59
N VAL A 90 -19.65 -5.75 5.58
CA VAL A 90 -19.51 -4.55 6.43
C VAL A 90 -19.75 -4.87 7.91
N VAL A 91 -20.66 -5.80 8.21
CA VAL A 91 -20.92 -6.24 9.58
C VAL A 91 -19.69 -6.93 10.17
N ASN A 92 -19.05 -7.83 9.41
CA ASN A 92 -17.86 -8.56 9.83
C ASN A 92 -16.73 -8.47 8.80
N ASN A 93 -15.92 -7.42 8.88
CA ASN A 93 -14.79 -7.17 7.98
C ASN A 93 -13.67 -8.24 8.03
N PHE A 94 -13.71 -9.17 8.98
CA PHE A 94 -12.71 -10.24 9.15
C PHE A 94 -13.11 -11.57 8.50
N ASP A 95 -14.36 -11.70 8.07
CA ASP A 95 -14.85 -12.93 7.47
C ASP A 95 -14.23 -13.14 6.08
N ASN A 96 -13.96 -14.41 5.75
CA ASN A 96 -13.54 -14.77 4.41
C ASN A 96 -14.74 -14.72 3.44
N SER A 97 -14.47 -14.68 2.12
CA SER A 97 -15.53 -14.57 1.11
C SER A 97 -16.61 -15.64 1.23
N LEU A 98 -16.27 -16.87 1.61
CA LEU A 98 -17.25 -17.96 1.77
C LEU A 98 -18.12 -17.77 3.02
N ALA A 99 -17.53 -17.33 4.13
CA ALA A 99 -18.26 -17.00 5.35
C ALA A 99 -19.22 -15.82 5.12
N ILE A 100 -18.78 -14.78 4.41
CA ILE A 100 -19.63 -13.65 4.00
C ILE A 100 -20.83 -14.14 3.18
N ALA A 101 -20.60 -15.04 2.22
CA ALA A 101 -21.67 -15.60 1.41
C ALA A 101 -22.59 -16.53 2.21
N GLY A 102 -22.05 -17.30 3.16
CA GLY A 102 -22.85 -18.10 4.10
C GLY A 102 -23.80 -17.24 4.93
N ASN A 103 -23.28 -16.14 5.50
CA ASN A 103 -24.06 -15.19 6.30
C ASN A 103 -25.13 -14.47 5.46
N ALA A 104 -24.89 -14.27 4.17
CA ALA A 104 -25.84 -13.68 3.24
C ALA A 104 -26.86 -14.70 2.65
N GLY A 105 -26.78 -15.99 3.00
CA GLY A 105 -27.63 -17.04 2.42
C GLY A 105 -27.26 -17.46 1.00
N LEU A 106 -26.05 -17.13 0.55
CA LEU A 106 -25.55 -17.28 -0.83
C LEU A 106 -24.35 -18.23 -0.92
N ALA A 107 -24.30 -19.25 -0.06
CA ALA A 107 -23.20 -20.23 0.01
C ALA A 107 -22.97 -21.03 -1.28
N HIS A 108 -23.93 -21.01 -2.21
CA HIS A 108 -23.83 -21.66 -3.52
C HIS A 108 -22.89 -20.90 -4.49
N LEU A 109 -22.54 -19.64 -4.20
CA LEU A 109 -21.69 -18.82 -5.06
C LEU A 109 -20.21 -19.21 -4.93
N SER A 110 -19.49 -19.19 -6.06
CA SER A 110 -18.04 -19.38 -6.04
C SER A 110 -17.33 -18.21 -5.36
N GLN A 111 -16.18 -18.47 -4.72
CA GLN A 111 -15.31 -17.45 -4.14
C GLN A 111 -15.00 -16.31 -5.11
N ASN A 112 -14.76 -16.63 -6.39
CA ASN A 112 -14.47 -15.63 -7.42
C ASN A 112 -15.67 -14.75 -7.74
N SER A 113 -16.89 -15.31 -7.75
CA SER A 113 -18.13 -14.54 -7.92
C SER A 113 -18.30 -13.56 -6.77
N ILE A 114 -18.13 -14.03 -5.53
CA ILE A 114 -18.26 -13.22 -4.33
C ILE A 114 -17.25 -12.06 -4.34
N SER A 115 -15.97 -12.36 -4.57
CA SER A 115 -14.92 -11.34 -4.64
C SER A 115 -15.19 -10.28 -5.72
N ARG A 116 -15.70 -10.68 -6.89
CA ARG A 116 -16.07 -9.72 -7.95
C ARG A 116 -17.23 -8.81 -7.54
N ARG A 117 -18.24 -9.33 -6.83
CA ARG A 117 -19.36 -8.52 -6.32
C ARG A 117 -18.92 -7.55 -5.26
N LEU A 118 -18.17 -8.02 -4.27
CA LEU A 118 -17.62 -7.15 -3.23
C LEU A 118 -16.74 -6.05 -3.84
N THR A 119 -15.91 -6.38 -4.83
CA THR A 119 -15.07 -5.39 -5.55
C THR A 119 -15.92 -4.40 -6.34
N LYS A 120 -16.99 -4.84 -7.01
CA LYS A 120 -17.93 -3.97 -7.72
C LYS A 120 -18.61 -2.98 -6.77
N SER A 121 -18.91 -3.40 -5.54
CA SER A 121 -19.40 -2.55 -4.46
C SER A 121 -18.32 -1.70 -3.77
N GLY A 122 -17.08 -1.71 -4.26
CA GLY A 122 -15.96 -0.92 -3.72
C GLY A 122 -15.20 -1.58 -2.55
N MET A 123 -15.61 -2.76 -2.09
CA MET A 123 -14.92 -3.48 -1.02
C MET A 123 -13.80 -4.35 -1.58
N HIS A 124 -12.58 -4.02 -1.20
CA HIS A 124 -11.40 -4.71 -1.67
C HIS A 124 -10.75 -5.48 -0.53
N SER A 125 -10.32 -6.71 -0.80
CA SER A 125 -9.51 -7.47 0.15
C SER A 125 -8.16 -6.78 0.36
N ARG A 126 -7.78 -6.61 1.64
CA ARG A 126 -6.50 -6.06 2.07
C ARG A 126 -5.93 -6.92 3.19
N VAL A 127 -4.60 -6.95 3.30
CA VAL A 127 -3.94 -7.62 4.42
C VAL A 127 -4.11 -6.76 5.66
N VAL A 128 -4.59 -7.36 6.76
CA VAL A 128 -4.78 -6.68 8.04
C VAL A 128 -3.43 -6.21 8.60
N ALA A 129 -3.40 -4.98 9.14
CA ALA A 129 -2.22 -4.48 9.83
C ALA A 129 -2.06 -5.19 11.19
N ILE A 130 -1.00 -5.98 11.33
CA ILE A 130 -0.64 -6.60 12.62
C ILE A 130 -0.04 -5.52 13.52
N LYS A 131 -0.63 -5.31 14.70
CA LYS A 131 -0.17 -4.34 15.69
C LYS A 131 -0.03 -5.04 17.04
N ASP A 132 0.98 -4.67 17.82
CA ASP A 132 1.10 -5.19 19.19
C ASP A 132 -0.10 -4.76 20.03
N PHE A 133 -0.51 -5.61 20.96
CA PHE A 133 -1.52 -5.25 21.95
C PHE A 133 -0.98 -4.14 22.89
N LEU A 134 -1.78 -3.11 23.18
CA LEU A 134 -1.50 -2.07 24.16
C LEU A 134 -2.37 -2.33 25.39
N THR A 135 -1.74 -2.43 26.56
CA THR A 135 -2.47 -2.49 27.85
C THR A 135 -2.81 -1.07 28.32
N GLU A 136 -3.70 -0.94 29.29
CA GLU A 136 -4.07 0.35 29.89
C GLU A 136 -2.85 1.09 30.46
N GLU A 137 -1.92 0.37 31.09
CA GLU A 137 -0.64 0.93 31.55
C GLU A 137 0.18 1.54 30.41
N HIS A 138 0.23 0.88 29.24
CA HIS A 138 0.92 1.43 28.08
C HIS A 138 0.23 2.70 27.58
N HIS A 139 -1.11 2.74 27.58
CA HIS A 139 -1.87 3.94 27.22
C HIS A 139 -1.55 5.09 28.17
N ALA A 140 -1.60 4.86 29.49
CA ALA A 140 -1.32 5.87 30.50
C ALA A 140 0.12 6.42 30.39
N ALA A 141 1.11 5.54 30.24
CA ALA A 141 2.51 5.95 30.08
C ALA A 141 2.74 6.77 28.81
N ARG A 142 2.13 6.37 27.68
CA ARG A 142 2.21 7.10 26.42
C ARG A 142 1.52 8.46 26.52
N LEU A 143 0.37 8.54 27.16
CA LEU A 143 -0.38 9.77 27.35
C LEU A 143 0.36 10.73 28.29
N HIS A 144 0.94 10.22 29.37
CA HIS A 144 1.77 11.01 30.28
C HIS A 144 2.95 11.65 29.56
N PHE A 145 3.71 10.84 28.81
CA PHE A 145 4.83 11.33 28.00
C PHE A 145 4.37 12.40 26.98
N ALA A 146 3.29 12.13 26.24
CA ALA A 146 2.81 13.06 25.24
C ALA A 146 2.38 14.40 25.85
N ARG A 147 1.62 14.38 26.95
CA ARG A 147 1.19 15.61 27.65
C ARG A 147 2.37 16.39 28.24
N ARG A 148 3.38 15.69 28.74
CA ARG A 148 4.58 16.32 29.32
C ARG A 148 5.37 17.11 28.28
N TYR A 149 5.57 16.54 27.09
CA TYR A 149 6.49 17.12 26.10
C TYR A 149 5.82 17.83 24.92
N VAL A 150 4.50 17.78 24.77
CA VAL A 150 3.81 18.44 23.63
C VAL A 150 4.04 19.95 23.58
N HIS A 151 4.18 20.60 24.74
CA HIS A 151 4.37 22.04 24.87
C HIS A 151 5.83 22.48 24.72
N TYR A 152 6.77 21.54 24.63
CA TYR A 152 8.20 21.87 24.54
C TYR A 152 8.51 22.49 23.16
N PRO A 153 9.36 23.53 23.12
CA PRO A 153 9.71 24.19 21.87
C PRO A 153 10.51 23.27 20.97
N ILE A 154 10.54 23.57 19.67
CA ILE A 154 11.29 22.78 18.69
C ILE A 154 12.78 22.68 18.99
N GLU A 155 13.36 23.74 19.58
CA GLU A 155 14.77 23.76 19.95
C GLU A 155 15.13 22.64 20.93
N PHE A 156 14.23 22.29 21.86
CA PHE A 156 14.43 21.14 22.72
C PHE A 156 14.60 19.86 21.91
N TRP A 157 13.71 19.61 20.94
CA TRP A 157 13.75 18.41 20.10
C TRP A 157 14.97 18.36 19.18
N ARG A 158 15.58 19.49 18.84
CA ARG A 158 16.84 19.55 18.08
C ARG A 158 18.04 19.06 18.90
N TRP A 159 17.98 19.16 20.23
CA TRP A 159 19.01 18.61 21.14
C TRP A 159 18.80 17.14 21.49
N VAL A 160 17.63 16.57 21.18
CA VAL A 160 17.31 15.17 21.48
C VAL A 160 17.96 14.24 20.46
N ILE A 161 18.74 13.28 20.94
CA ILE A 161 19.35 12.23 20.11
C ILE A 161 18.44 11.00 20.12
N PHE A 162 17.82 10.71 18.99
CA PHE A 162 17.01 9.51 18.79
C PHE A 162 17.88 8.34 18.33
N THR A 163 17.77 7.20 19.01
CA THR A 163 18.51 5.98 18.66
C THR A 163 17.56 4.78 18.64
N ASP A 164 17.83 3.83 17.76
CA ASP A 164 17.12 2.55 17.64
C ASP A 164 17.91 1.58 16.75
N GLU A 165 17.58 0.30 16.81
CA GLU A 165 18.26 -0.79 16.08
C GLU A 165 17.33 -1.40 15.02
N LYS A 166 17.77 -1.43 13.75
CA LYS A 166 17.05 -2.10 12.66
C LYS A 166 17.83 -3.28 12.09
N SER A 167 17.19 -4.44 12.05
CA SER A 167 17.72 -5.61 11.33
C SER A 167 17.34 -5.59 9.85
N TRP A 168 18.32 -5.82 8.98
CA TRP A 168 18.15 -5.94 7.52
C TRP A 168 18.35 -7.39 7.08
N SER A 169 17.53 -7.86 6.15
CA SER A 169 17.64 -9.22 5.60
C SER A 169 17.38 -9.21 4.09
N SER A 170 18.28 -9.84 3.31
CA SER A 170 18.11 -10.00 1.86
C SER A 170 17.17 -11.14 1.50
N SER A 171 17.14 -12.20 2.30
CA SER A 171 16.20 -13.30 2.10
C SER A 171 14.77 -12.87 2.47
N ALA A 172 13.82 -13.10 1.56
CA ALA A 172 12.41 -12.95 1.87
C ALA A 172 12.06 -13.86 3.06
N HIS A 173 11.28 -13.36 4.01
CA HIS A 173 10.72 -14.15 5.11
C HIS A 173 9.83 -15.27 4.56
N GLY A 174 10.46 -16.37 4.16
CA GLY A 174 9.86 -17.60 3.70
C GLY A 174 10.67 -18.77 4.25
N GLN A 175 10.06 -19.95 4.28
CA GLN A 175 10.72 -21.16 4.72
C GLN A 175 12.05 -21.34 3.97
N LEU A 176 13.14 -21.60 4.70
CA LEU A 176 14.46 -21.90 4.13
C LEU A 176 14.33 -23.04 3.12
N ARG A 177 14.48 -22.72 1.83
CA ARG A 177 14.50 -23.73 0.78
C ARG A 177 15.86 -24.40 0.78
N VAL A 178 15.88 -25.67 1.18
CA VAL A 178 17.10 -26.49 1.18
C VAL A 178 17.08 -27.43 -0.01
N ARG A 179 18.18 -27.51 -0.75
CA ARG A 179 18.38 -28.54 -1.78
C ARG A 179 18.83 -29.84 -1.09
N ARG A 180 18.15 -30.95 -1.34
CA ARG A 180 18.43 -32.26 -0.75
C ARG A 180 18.42 -33.38 -1.79
N GLN A 181 19.20 -34.42 -1.55
CA GLN A 181 18.96 -35.72 -2.17
C GLN A 181 17.66 -36.33 -1.62
N LYS A 182 16.98 -37.17 -2.40
CA LYS A 182 15.67 -37.75 -2.02
C LYS A 182 15.82 -38.56 -0.72
N LYS A 183 14.91 -38.36 0.24
CA LYS A 183 14.83 -39.07 1.55
C LYS A 183 15.94 -38.81 2.58
N THR A 184 16.80 -37.79 2.43
CA THR A 184 17.75 -37.41 3.49
C THR A 184 17.16 -36.33 4.41
N LYS A 185 17.36 -36.50 5.73
CA LYS A 185 16.98 -35.51 6.76
C LYS A 185 18.26 -34.82 7.25
N ILE A 186 18.27 -33.49 7.23
CA ILE A 186 19.38 -32.71 7.82
C ILE A 186 19.11 -32.62 9.32
N GLN A 187 20.03 -33.11 10.14
CA GLN A 187 20.09 -32.71 11.55
C GLN A 187 20.51 -31.25 11.57
N SER A 188 19.64 -30.37 12.06
CA SER A 188 19.87 -28.91 12.01
C SER A 188 21.16 -28.51 12.74
N ARG A 189 21.91 -27.61 12.09
CA ARG A 189 23.14 -26.97 12.57
C ARG A 189 22.97 -26.26 13.93
N LYS A 190 24.03 -26.35 14.73
CA LYS A 190 24.36 -25.72 16.02
C LYS A 190 24.27 -24.17 16.11
N HIS A 191 23.21 -23.54 15.62
CA HIS A 191 23.02 -22.09 15.77
C HIS A 191 21.58 -21.76 16.17
N LEU A 192 21.15 -22.24 17.35
CA LEU A 192 20.17 -21.48 18.12
C LEU A 192 20.95 -20.31 18.77
N PHE A 193 20.93 -19.15 18.12
CA PHE A 193 21.27 -17.93 18.83
C PHE A 193 20.23 -17.74 19.93
N HIS A 194 20.61 -18.05 21.16
CA HIS A 194 19.93 -17.52 22.32
C HIS A 194 20.02 -15.99 22.22
N LYS A 195 18.88 -15.30 22.12
CA LYS A 195 18.85 -13.86 22.42
C LYS A 195 19.33 -13.72 23.87
N LYS A 196 20.57 -13.28 24.08
CA LYS A 196 21.01 -12.87 25.42
C LYS A 196 20.08 -11.74 25.85
N LYS A 197 19.47 -11.89 27.02
CA LYS A 197 18.76 -10.83 27.71
C LYS A 197 19.77 -9.70 27.94
N ARG A 198 19.47 -8.50 27.43
CA ARG A 198 20.36 -7.34 27.53
C ARG A 198 20.54 -7.02 29.02
N GLN A 199 21.78 -7.10 29.52
CA GLN A 199 22.14 -6.52 30.82
C GLN A 199 22.10 -5.00 30.68
N ASN A 200 21.58 -4.32 31.69
CA ASN A 200 21.55 -2.86 31.74
C ASN A 200 22.98 -2.34 31.71
N ASN A 201 23.41 -1.76 30.59
CA ASN A 201 24.65 -1.01 30.52
C ASN A 201 24.36 0.39 31.09
N SER A 202 24.51 0.55 32.40
CA SER A 202 24.55 1.88 33.04
C SER A 202 25.98 2.39 33.22
N GLU A 203 26.96 1.81 32.53
CA GLU A 203 28.33 2.31 32.50
C GLU A 203 28.77 2.57 31.06
N CYS A 204 29.61 3.60 30.92
CA CYS A 204 30.23 4.12 29.69
C CYS A 204 29.45 5.23 28.99
N LEU A 205 29.50 6.45 29.53
CA LEU A 205 29.59 7.68 28.73
C LEU A 205 30.34 8.74 29.55
N GLY A 206 31.67 8.76 29.40
CA GLY A 206 32.53 9.77 29.99
C GLY A 206 32.37 11.13 29.31
N ARG A 207 32.35 12.19 30.14
CA ARG A 207 32.50 13.63 29.82
C ARG A 207 31.29 14.42 29.28
N HIS A 208 30.16 13.81 28.93
CA HIS A 208 28.92 14.57 28.64
C HIS A 208 27.75 14.04 29.48
N VAL A 209 27.08 14.92 30.22
CA VAL A 209 25.89 14.58 31.02
C VAL A 209 24.71 14.41 30.05
N LEU A 210 24.57 13.20 29.49
CA LEU A 210 23.38 12.85 28.72
C LEU A 210 22.23 12.55 29.68
N VAL A 211 21.11 13.25 29.51
CA VAL A 211 19.87 13.00 30.27
C VAL A 211 18.97 12.10 29.43
N ALA A 212 18.66 10.90 29.94
CA ALA A 212 17.70 10.03 29.30
C ALA A 212 16.28 10.61 29.45
N LEU A 213 15.55 10.72 28.34
CA LEU A 213 14.12 11.01 28.38
C LEU A 213 13.37 9.80 28.94
N ASP A 214 12.28 10.04 29.67
CA ASP A 214 11.33 9.06 30.20
C ASP A 214 10.45 8.47 29.08
N TRP A 215 11.10 7.90 28.07
CA TRP A 215 10.44 7.37 26.88
C TRP A 215 9.49 6.20 27.22
N PRO A 216 8.23 6.22 26.77
CA PRO A 216 7.26 5.22 27.16
C PRO A 216 7.52 3.88 26.45
N THR A 217 7.27 2.78 27.17
CA THR A 217 7.25 1.43 26.59
C THR A 217 6.26 1.36 25.43
N LYS A 218 6.63 0.65 24.34
CA LYS A 218 5.86 0.58 23.09
C LYS A 218 5.61 1.94 22.40
N GLY A 219 6.50 2.92 22.61
CA GLY A 219 6.46 4.26 22.03
C GLY A 219 7.11 4.43 20.64
N ALA A 220 7.33 3.36 19.88
CA ALA A 220 8.09 3.41 18.61
C ALA A 220 7.51 4.40 17.59
N ASP A 221 6.19 4.56 17.52
CA ASP A 221 5.52 5.50 16.61
C ASP A 221 5.81 6.99 16.88
N MET A 222 6.22 7.32 18.12
CA MET A 222 6.67 8.67 18.46
C MET A 222 8.14 8.92 18.08
N ASN A 223 8.92 7.87 17.82
CA ASN A 223 10.34 7.97 17.50
C ASN A 223 10.53 8.28 16.01
N PRO A 224 11.10 9.45 15.62
CA PRO A 224 11.31 9.80 14.22
C PRO A 224 12.23 8.84 13.46
N ILE A 225 13.09 8.08 14.15
CA ILE A 225 14.00 7.12 13.49
C ILE A 225 13.24 6.00 12.77
N GLU A 226 12.00 5.69 13.19
CA GLU A 226 11.15 4.73 12.48
C GLU A 226 10.77 5.24 11.07
N ASN A 227 10.67 6.55 10.88
CA ASN A 227 10.48 7.14 9.55
C ASN A 227 11.75 7.07 8.71
N ILE A 228 12.92 7.14 9.34
CA ILE A 228 14.20 6.93 8.67
C ILE A 228 14.28 5.48 8.19
N TRP A 229 13.93 4.50 9.03
CA TRP A 229 13.84 3.10 8.63
C TRP A 229 12.81 2.89 7.52
N GLY A 230 11.62 3.48 7.65
CA GLY A 230 10.59 3.43 6.62
C GLY A 230 11.04 4.02 5.28
N TYR A 231 11.77 5.13 5.29
CA TYR A 231 12.36 5.74 4.10
C TYR A 231 13.36 4.78 3.43
N LEU A 232 14.28 4.21 4.19
CA LEU A 232 15.30 3.30 3.67
C LEU A 232 14.68 2.02 3.12
N VAL A 233 13.73 1.41 3.83
CA VAL A 233 12.98 0.25 3.33
C VAL A 233 12.27 0.59 2.04
N CYS A 234 11.59 1.74 1.98
CA CYS A 234 10.89 2.21 0.80
C CYS A 234 11.85 2.38 -0.39
N LYS A 235 13.00 3.05 -0.21
CA LYS A 235 13.99 3.25 -1.27
C LYS A 235 14.60 1.93 -1.74
N LEU A 236 15.04 1.08 -0.82
CA LEU A 236 15.64 -0.22 -1.13
C LEU A 236 14.65 -1.22 -1.75
N THR A 237 13.34 -1.06 -1.50
CA THR A 237 12.28 -1.90 -2.10
C THR A 237 11.76 -1.33 -3.42
N LYS A 238 11.72 0.00 -3.57
CA LYS A 238 11.13 0.68 -4.74
C LYS A 238 12.12 0.96 -5.86
N ALA A 239 13.43 0.77 -5.66
CA ALA A 239 14.48 1.01 -6.65
C ALA A 239 14.50 -0.01 -7.82
N ARG A 240 13.35 -0.23 -8.48
CA ARG A 240 13.27 -0.86 -9.80
C ARG A 240 13.11 0.24 -10.84
N THR A 241 14.01 0.35 -11.79
CA THR A 241 13.90 1.24 -12.97
C THR A 241 13.76 0.40 -14.25
N ASP A 242 13.32 1.04 -15.34
CA ASP A 242 13.02 0.39 -16.64
C ASP A 242 14.27 -0.10 -17.40
N LYS A 243 15.46 0.41 -17.04
CA LYS A 243 16.77 -0.13 -17.44
C LYS A 243 17.50 -0.85 -16.28
N GLY A 244 16.84 -1.00 -15.13
CA GLY A 244 17.47 -1.43 -13.87
C GLY A 244 18.37 -0.36 -13.23
N MET A 245 18.34 -0.26 -11.91
CA MET A 245 19.42 0.26 -11.08
C MET A 245 19.72 -0.87 -10.09
N PRO A 246 20.99 -1.13 -9.78
CA PRO A 246 21.55 -2.47 -9.99
C PRO A 246 21.22 -3.49 -8.90
N TYR A 247 20.57 -3.09 -7.79
CA TYR A 247 20.35 -3.98 -6.66
C TYR A 247 19.08 -3.66 -5.86
N HIS A 248 18.14 -4.60 -5.79
CA HIS A 248 17.14 -4.68 -4.73
C HIS A 248 17.79 -5.27 -3.46
N ALA A 249 17.33 -4.92 -2.25
CA ALA A 249 17.86 -5.56 -1.03
C ALA A 249 17.73 -7.10 -1.06
N ARG A 250 16.75 -7.63 -1.80
CA ARG A 250 16.60 -9.08 -2.07
C ARG A 250 17.57 -9.65 -3.10
N ASP A 251 18.15 -8.80 -3.93
CA ASP A 251 19.15 -9.17 -4.94
C ASP A 251 20.57 -9.14 -4.34
N ALA A 252 20.72 -8.64 -3.10
CA ALA A 252 21.97 -8.70 -2.38
C ALA A 252 22.32 -10.15 -2.04
N ASN A 253 23.25 -10.72 -2.82
CA ASN A 253 23.73 -12.09 -2.67
C ASN A 253 24.55 -12.33 -1.38
N ASN A 254 24.99 -11.26 -0.70
CA ASN A 254 25.77 -11.34 0.54
C ASN A 254 25.46 -10.16 1.49
N ALA A 255 25.71 -10.35 2.79
CA ALA A 255 25.53 -9.36 3.85
C ALA A 255 26.36 -8.08 3.62
N ASN A 256 27.59 -8.19 3.10
CA ASN A 256 28.43 -7.02 2.82
C ASN A 256 27.81 -6.12 1.77
N LEU A 257 27.31 -6.71 0.67
CA LEU A 257 26.63 -5.95 -0.38
C LEU A 257 25.35 -5.29 0.15
N LEU A 258 24.58 -6.00 0.98
CA LEU A 258 23.41 -5.42 1.63
C LEU A 258 23.79 -4.23 2.52
N PHE A 259 24.89 -4.34 3.27
CA PHE A 259 25.39 -3.27 4.12
C PHE A 259 25.84 -2.05 3.29
N GLU A 260 26.56 -2.25 2.19
CA GLU A 260 26.98 -1.17 1.29
C GLU A 260 25.80 -0.44 0.66
N LEU A 261 24.74 -1.17 0.27
CA LEU A 261 23.51 -0.57 -0.25
C LEU A 261 22.81 0.29 0.80
N VAL A 262 22.66 -0.23 2.01
CA VAL A 262 22.08 0.52 3.14
C VAL A 262 22.94 1.76 3.44
N ARG A 263 24.26 1.61 3.50
CA ARG A 263 25.21 2.71 3.75
C ARG A 263 25.13 3.80 2.68
N THR A 264 24.98 3.41 1.42
CA THR A 264 24.87 4.35 0.29
C THR A 264 23.59 5.17 0.37
N GLU A 265 22.44 4.51 0.60
CA GLU A 265 21.16 5.21 0.75
C GLU A 265 21.10 6.04 2.04
N TRP A 266 21.76 5.58 3.11
CA TRP A 266 21.92 6.33 4.34
C TRP A 266 22.74 7.61 4.13
N GLY A 267 23.84 7.55 3.39
CA GLY A 267 24.65 8.74 3.05
C GLY A 267 23.84 9.79 2.27
N LYS A 268 23.02 9.35 1.30
CA LYS A 268 22.10 10.24 0.58
C LYS A 268 21.06 10.88 1.49
N LEU A 269 20.57 10.11 2.47
CA LEU A 269 19.57 10.58 3.44
C LEU A 269 20.16 11.62 4.40
N ILE A 270 21.37 11.41 4.92
CA ILE A 270 22.05 12.38 5.81
C ILE A 270 22.18 13.74 5.11
N ASN A 271 22.51 13.74 3.83
CA ASN A 271 22.65 14.96 3.05
C ASN A 271 21.31 15.67 2.79
N ASN A 272 20.18 15.03 3.08
CA ASN A 272 18.85 15.63 2.95
C ASN A 272 18.42 16.31 4.26
N GLU A 273 19.03 17.46 4.54
CA GLU A 273 18.73 18.23 5.76
C GLU A 273 17.25 18.62 5.87
N VAL A 274 16.61 18.95 4.75
CA VAL A 274 15.20 19.38 4.73
C VAL A 274 14.30 18.27 5.27
N TYR A 275 14.52 17.03 4.85
CA TYR A 275 13.76 15.89 5.36
C TYR A 275 14.03 15.64 6.84
N LEU A 276 15.29 15.69 7.29
CA LEU A 276 15.63 15.49 8.71
C LEU A 276 15.03 16.56 9.61
N LYS A 277 15.10 17.84 9.20
CA LYS A 277 14.46 18.96 9.91
C LYS A 277 12.95 18.76 10.01
N SER A 278 12.29 18.37 8.91
CA SER A 278 10.86 18.09 8.90
C SER A 278 10.45 16.97 9.88
N LEU A 279 11.32 15.97 10.11
CA LEU A 279 11.06 14.91 11.07
C LEU A 279 11.08 15.42 12.51
N ILE A 280 12.02 16.29 12.85
CA ILE A 280 12.10 16.93 14.17
C ILE A 280 10.94 17.91 14.37
N GLU A 281 10.62 18.73 13.37
CA GLU A 281 9.46 19.63 13.36
C GLU A 281 8.14 18.89 13.59
N SER A 282 8.05 17.64 13.13
CA SER A 282 6.84 16.82 13.31
C SER A 282 6.61 16.31 14.74
N MET A 283 7.56 16.50 15.68
CA MET A 283 7.47 15.93 17.04
C MET A 283 6.22 16.38 17.79
N ALA A 284 5.93 17.67 17.83
CA ALA A 284 4.74 18.19 18.50
C ALA A 284 3.45 17.57 17.94
N GLN A 285 3.35 17.46 16.60
CA GLN A 285 2.20 16.85 15.94
C GLN A 285 2.07 15.34 16.22
N ARG A 286 3.17 14.61 16.41
CA ARG A 286 3.16 13.19 16.78
C ARG A 286 2.61 13.00 18.19
N LEU A 287 3.07 13.82 19.13
CA LEU A 287 2.58 13.79 20.51
C LEU A 287 1.11 14.18 20.59
N GLN A 288 0.70 15.21 19.84
CA GLN A 288 -0.72 15.59 19.75
C GLN A 288 -1.58 14.42 19.27
N LYS A 289 -1.16 13.68 18.25
CA LYS A 289 -1.88 12.48 17.78
C LYS A 289 -2.00 11.38 18.82
N VAL A 290 -1.05 11.28 19.76
CA VAL A 290 -1.14 10.32 20.88
C VAL A 290 -2.11 10.81 21.94
N ILE A 291 -2.16 12.13 22.18
CA ILE A 291 -3.14 12.75 23.07
C ILE A 291 -4.55 12.55 22.51
N ASP A 292 -4.76 12.84 21.23
CA ASP A 292 -6.05 12.68 20.54
C ASP A 292 -6.53 11.22 20.51
N ALA A 293 -5.59 10.27 20.59
CA ALA A 293 -5.87 8.84 20.64
C ALA A 293 -5.89 8.26 22.07
N GLU A 294 -5.85 9.09 23.10
CA GLU A 294 -5.85 8.71 24.52
C GLU A 294 -4.78 7.67 24.86
N GLY A 295 -3.54 7.92 24.39
CA GLY A 295 -2.42 6.99 24.55
C GLY A 295 -2.45 5.79 23.59
N GLY A 296 -3.51 5.64 22.79
CA GLY A 296 -3.61 4.62 21.77
C GLY A 296 -2.74 4.89 20.55
N ARG A 297 -2.66 3.89 19.66
CA ARG A 297 -2.24 4.11 18.27
C ARG A 297 -3.47 4.53 17.48
N ARG A 298 -3.33 5.42 16.50
CA ARG A 298 -4.44 5.82 15.62
C ARG A 298 -5.35 4.63 15.29
N LYS A 299 -6.59 4.70 15.76
CA LYS A 299 -7.69 3.89 15.22
C LYS A 299 -7.74 4.26 13.73
N ILE A 300 -7.53 3.29 12.85
CA ILE A 300 -8.26 3.36 11.58
C ILE A 300 -9.70 3.30 12.08
N LEU A 301 -10.44 4.40 11.99
CA LEU A 301 -11.82 4.49 12.44
C LEU A 301 -12.59 3.34 11.80
N ILE A 302 -12.73 2.25 12.55
CA ILE A 302 -13.88 1.40 12.47
C ILE A 302 -14.66 1.89 13.66
N GLU A 303 -15.62 2.77 13.42
CA GLU A 303 -16.64 3.09 14.41
C GLU A 303 -17.19 1.75 14.89
N LYS A 304 -16.80 1.33 16.10
CA LYS A 304 -17.61 0.39 16.85
C LYS A 304 -18.89 1.17 17.16
N ARG A 305 -19.91 1.04 16.30
CA ARG A 305 -21.27 1.29 16.74
C ARG A 305 -21.52 0.27 17.83
N GLU A 306 -21.50 0.73 19.07
CA GLU A 306 -22.09 0.02 20.19
C GLU A 306 -23.56 -0.24 19.83
N LYS A 307 -23.84 -1.44 19.32
CA LYS A 307 -25.20 -1.94 19.33
C LYS A 307 -25.46 -2.37 20.77
N ASN A 308 -26.10 -1.46 21.50
CA ASN A 308 -26.84 -1.79 22.71
C ASN A 308 -27.73 -2.99 22.38
N PHE A 309 -27.40 -4.14 22.96
CA PHE A 309 -28.34 -5.22 23.15
C PHE A 309 -29.29 -4.78 24.26
N TYR A 310 -30.51 -4.40 23.88
CA TYR A 310 -31.67 -4.59 24.75
C TYR A 310 -32.49 -5.72 24.14
N VAL A 311 -32.95 -6.58 25.04
CA VAL A 311 -33.75 -7.81 24.87
C VAL A 311 -34.85 -7.65 23.85
#